data_AF-L5N5X1-F1
#
_entry.id   AF-L5N5X1-F1
#
_cell.length_a   1.000
_cell.length_b   1.000
_cell.length_c   1.000
_cell.angle_alpha   90.00
_cell.angle_beta   90.00
_cell.angle_gamma   90.00
#
_symmetry.space_group_name_H-M   'P 1'
#
loop_
_entity.id
_entity.type
_entity.pdbx_description
1 polymer ?
#
loop_
_entity_poly.entity_id
_entity_poly.type
_entity_poly.pdbx_seq_one_letter_code
_entity_poly.pdbx_strand_id
1 'polypeptide(L)'
;MVSSLRTWLGREDVPKDLLLLLLIGGLYSLGIFLSSTFVNIYLWKQSNSYTDIAMYNLAIYVMQPLTFIFAGKCAKRIDRVIVLRAGVTVLSLFFMTVLIVGERAAEFNIMLGALLGIGYGFYWLAYNVLTFEITEPETRDFFNGFLGVLQSLGGMSGPLLAGFIISRLNNFTGYTVIFTISFSLFIVAVLVSFGLSRRKAAGVFSFRQIVRERKRNGNWRKILHAHVSQGFREGIFLFAVTIWIFLMTQNELSLGVFNLVYSGFSFLFYFLVSKIVKPYNRKKAIFISGLVLYLNVLLLLISDTMPLLLLYGAIAGMFFPLLYVPYVSLTYDVIGKSWNAAEMRIEYIVVREIFLNIGRVVSIIIFLLAIALISPETGIPYILLIVGGGHFFIYFFIKGIDTRVSRASHN
;
A
#
# COMPACT_ATOMS: atom_id res chain seq x y z
N MET A 1 18.78 -17.56 14.12
CA MET A 1 17.63 -16.91 13.46
C MET A 1 17.26 -17.57 12.15
N VAL A 2 18.14 -17.65 11.15
CA VAL A 2 17.86 -18.33 9.87
C VAL A 2 17.65 -19.85 10.04
N SER A 3 18.42 -20.53 10.91
CA SER A 3 18.22 -21.97 11.18
C SER A 3 16.87 -22.24 11.83
N SER A 4 16.47 -21.46 12.85
CA SER A 4 15.16 -21.56 13.51
C SER A 4 14.00 -21.33 12.54
N LEU A 5 14.15 -20.40 11.59
CA LEU A 5 13.18 -20.16 10.52
C LEU A 5 13.06 -21.35 9.56
N ARG A 6 14.17 -21.98 9.17
CA ARG A 6 14.16 -23.19 8.32
C ARG A 6 13.43 -24.36 9.00
N THR A 7 13.72 -24.59 10.28
CA THR A 7 13.08 -25.65 11.06
C THR A 7 11.57 -25.42 11.22
N TRP A 8 11.15 -24.16 11.43
CA TRP A 8 9.73 -23.81 11.54
C TRP A 8 8.97 -23.89 10.21
N LEU A 9 9.65 -23.68 9.08
CA LEU A 9 9.05 -23.70 7.74
C LEU A 9 9.01 -25.10 7.09
N GLY A 10 9.57 -26.14 7.73
CA GLY A 10 9.47 -27.53 7.28
C GLY A 10 10.06 -27.81 5.89
N ARG A 11 10.94 -26.96 5.38
CA ARG A 11 11.63 -27.11 4.09
C ARG A 11 13.11 -26.78 4.23
N GLU A 12 13.97 -27.78 4.10
CA GLU A 12 15.42 -27.62 4.22
C GLU A 12 16.04 -26.87 3.02
N ASP A 13 15.36 -26.87 1.86
CA ASP A 13 15.88 -26.33 0.59
C ASP A 13 15.60 -24.84 0.33
N VAL A 14 15.10 -24.08 1.32
CA VAL A 14 14.79 -22.66 1.09
C VAL A 14 16.07 -21.80 1.04
N PRO A 15 16.31 -21.02 -0.05
CA PRO A 15 17.47 -20.15 -0.17
C PRO A 15 17.56 -19.14 0.98
N LYS A 16 18.77 -18.92 1.51
CA LYS A 16 19.00 -17.97 2.61
C LYS A 16 18.50 -16.56 2.28
N ASP A 17 18.80 -16.06 1.08
CA ASP A 17 18.35 -14.74 0.62
C ASP A 17 16.82 -14.61 0.61
N LEU A 18 16.10 -15.70 0.31
CA LEU A 18 14.64 -15.73 0.29
C LEU A 18 14.09 -15.55 1.70
N LEU A 19 14.63 -16.29 2.67
CA LEU A 19 14.26 -16.17 4.09
C LEU A 19 14.58 -14.78 4.66
N LEU A 20 15.74 -14.23 4.30
CA LEU A 20 16.12 -12.88 4.73
C LEU A 20 15.20 -11.81 4.15
N LEU A 21 14.86 -11.91 2.86
CA LEU A 21 13.94 -10.98 2.23
C LEU A 21 12.54 -11.06 2.86
N LEU A 22 12.05 -12.28 3.12
CA LEU A 22 10.77 -12.54 3.77
C LEU A 22 10.70 -11.94 5.18
N LEU A 23 11.77 -12.11 5.95
CA LEU A 23 11.93 -11.54 7.27
C LEU A 23 11.96 -10.01 7.24
N ILE A 24 12.69 -9.40 6.29
CA ILE A 24 12.68 -7.95 6.07
C ILE A 24 11.27 -7.47 5.72
N GLY A 25 10.56 -8.21 4.87
CA GLY A 25 9.16 -7.97 4.54
C GLY A 25 8.23 -8.02 5.76
N GLY A 26 8.42 -9.00 6.63
CA GLY A 26 7.69 -9.15 7.89
C GLY A 26 7.96 -8.01 8.87
N LEU A 27 9.23 -7.68 9.10
CA LEU A 27 9.63 -6.56 9.97
C LEU A 27 9.09 -5.22 9.47
N TYR A 28 9.20 -4.97 8.16
CA TYR A 28 8.60 -3.80 7.52
C TYR A 28 7.08 -3.76 7.75
N SER A 29 6.39 -4.87 7.49
CA SER A 29 4.93 -4.93 7.59
C SER A 29 4.49 -4.67 9.03
N LEU A 30 5.14 -5.30 10.01
CA LEU A 30 4.86 -5.06 11.43
C LEU A 30 5.10 -3.61 11.83
N GLY A 31 6.23 -3.01 11.45
CA GLY A 31 6.53 -1.61 11.77
C GLY A 31 5.52 -0.63 11.14
N ILE A 32 5.15 -0.84 9.88
CA ILE A 32 4.14 0.01 9.22
C ILE A 32 2.75 -0.20 9.81
N PHE A 33 2.28 -1.44 10.00
CA PHE A 33 0.94 -1.70 10.51
C PHE A 33 0.78 -1.30 11.98
N LEU A 34 1.86 -1.33 12.77
CA LEU A 34 1.84 -0.85 14.15
C LEU A 34 1.68 0.67 14.23
N SER A 35 2.28 1.43 13.31
CA SER A 35 2.40 2.89 13.48
C SER A 35 1.79 3.76 12.40
N SER A 36 1.76 3.36 11.13
CA SER A 36 1.38 4.25 10.02
C SER A 36 -0.05 4.79 10.14
N THR A 37 -1.00 3.96 10.59
CA THR A 37 -2.38 4.41 10.85
C THR A 37 -2.41 5.46 11.96
N PHE A 38 -1.61 5.26 13.00
CA PHE A 38 -1.56 6.11 14.17
C PHE A 38 -0.75 7.39 13.97
N VAL A 39 0.12 7.49 12.97
CA VAL A 39 0.77 8.77 12.62
C VAL A 39 -0.29 9.80 12.20
N ASN A 40 -1.29 9.42 11.40
CA ASN A 40 -2.36 10.35 11.02
C ASN A 40 -3.14 10.86 12.25
N ILE A 41 -3.45 9.98 13.20
CA ILE A 41 -4.12 10.37 14.46
C ILE A 41 -3.19 11.20 15.35
N TYR A 42 -1.91 10.90 15.39
CA TYR A 42 -0.92 11.65 16.16
C TYR A 42 -0.83 13.10 15.67
N LEU A 43 -0.75 13.31 14.35
CA LEU A 43 -0.78 14.64 13.75
C LEU A 43 -2.12 15.35 13.96
N TRP A 44 -3.24 14.61 13.89
CA TRP A 44 -4.56 15.14 14.23
C TRP A 44 -4.62 15.69 15.65
N LYS A 45 -4.18 14.91 16.65
CA LYS A 45 -4.24 15.30 18.07
C LYS A 45 -3.39 16.54 18.40
N GLN A 46 -2.37 16.83 17.60
CA GLN A 46 -1.51 18.01 17.78
C GLN A 46 -2.06 19.25 17.08
N SER A 47 -2.65 19.09 15.89
CA SER A 47 -3.07 20.22 15.05
C SER A 47 -4.56 20.52 15.08
N ASN A 48 -5.40 19.51 15.30
CA ASN A 48 -6.83 19.51 14.99
C ASN A 48 -7.15 20.03 13.57
N SER A 49 -6.22 19.83 12.63
CA SER A 49 -6.27 20.39 11.27
C SER A 49 -6.31 19.28 10.23
N TYR A 50 -7.40 19.23 9.45
CA TYR A 50 -7.51 18.34 8.29
C TYR A 50 -6.48 18.70 7.23
N THR A 51 -6.12 19.98 7.12
CA THR A 51 -5.11 20.49 6.19
C THR A 51 -3.75 19.88 6.48
N ASP A 52 -3.33 19.78 7.75
CA ASP A 52 -2.01 19.25 8.11
C ASP A 52 -1.87 17.78 7.77
N ILE A 53 -2.94 17.00 7.96
CA ILE A 53 -2.95 15.57 7.62
C ILE A 53 -3.01 15.36 6.11
N ALA A 54 -3.79 16.19 5.40
CA ALA A 54 -3.82 16.18 3.95
C ALA A 54 -2.45 16.56 3.36
N MET A 55 -1.76 17.57 3.90
CA MET A 55 -0.42 17.97 3.48
C MET A 55 0.63 16.89 3.76
N TYR A 56 0.56 16.23 4.92
CA TYR A 56 1.37 15.04 5.22
C TYR A 56 1.19 13.95 4.16
N ASN A 57 -0.05 13.54 3.86
CA ASN A 57 -0.31 12.49 2.87
C ASN A 57 0.02 12.94 1.43
N LEU A 58 -0.20 14.22 1.11
CA LEU A 58 0.19 14.80 -0.17
C LEU A 58 1.70 14.68 -0.39
N ALA A 59 2.50 15.04 0.62
CA ALA A 59 3.95 14.93 0.57
C ALA A 59 4.41 13.48 0.36
N ILE A 60 3.76 12.49 0.99
CA ILE A 60 4.02 11.06 0.75
C ILE A 60 3.79 10.73 -0.73
N TYR A 61 2.61 11.07 -1.27
CA TYR A 61 2.21 10.67 -2.62
C TYR A 61 2.90 11.48 -3.73
N VAL A 62 3.50 12.62 -3.42
CA VAL A 62 4.40 13.33 -4.34
C VAL A 62 5.80 12.73 -4.31
N MET A 63 6.36 12.46 -3.12
CA MET A 63 7.73 12.00 -2.99
C MET A 63 7.92 10.52 -3.35
N GLN A 64 6.90 9.69 -3.13
CA GLN A 64 6.92 8.27 -3.50
C GLN A 64 7.19 8.03 -4.99
N PRO A 65 6.41 8.59 -5.96
CA PRO A 65 6.68 8.37 -7.38
C PRO A 65 8.00 8.99 -7.86
N LEU A 66 8.40 10.16 -7.33
CA LEU A 66 9.71 10.76 -7.63
C LEU A 66 10.84 9.82 -7.21
N THR A 67 10.72 9.23 -6.03
CA THR A 67 11.69 8.28 -5.52
C THR A 67 11.63 6.95 -6.28
N PHE A 68 10.47 6.46 -6.71
CA PHE A 68 10.36 5.30 -7.61
C PHE A 68 11.15 5.49 -8.91
N ILE A 69 11.09 6.67 -9.53
CA ILE A 69 11.86 6.98 -10.73
C ILE A 69 13.37 6.95 -10.43
N PHE A 70 13.79 7.58 -9.33
CA PHE A 70 15.19 7.63 -8.92
C PHE A 70 15.73 6.23 -8.55
N ALA A 71 15.02 5.53 -7.67
CA ALA A 71 15.32 4.16 -7.29
C ALA A 71 15.31 3.21 -8.50
N GLY A 72 14.46 3.46 -9.51
CA GLY A 72 14.42 2.71 -10.77
C GLY A 72 15.71 2.84 -11.57
N LYS A 73 16.23 4.07 -11.67
CA LYS A 73 17.55 4.33 -12.26
C LYS A 73 18.66 3.66 -11.47
N CYS A 74 18.62 3.76 -10.14
CA CYS A 74 19.59 3.13 -9.24
C CYS A 74 19.57 1.59 -9.40
N ALA A 75 18.41 0.95 -9.38
CA ALA A 75 18.27 -0.51 -9.45
C ALA A 75 18.77 -1.12 -10.79
N LYS A 76 19.01 -0.29 -11.82
CA LYS A 76 19.62 -0.68 -13.09
C LYS A 76 21.14 -0.41 -13.15
N ARG A 77 21.70 0.39 -12.23
CA ARG A 77 23.12 0.80 -12.23
C ARG A 77 23.92 0.34 -11.01
N ILE A 78 23.26 0.22 -9.86
CA ILE A 78 23.86 -0.15 -8.57
C ILE A 78 23.15 -1.38 -8.01
N ASP A 79 23.80 -2.04 -7.06
CA ASP A 79 23.26 -3.22 -6.39
C ASP A 79 21.87 -2.95 -5.80
N ARG A 80 20.91 -3.82 -6.14
CA ARG A 80 19.50 -3.69 -5.74
C ARG A 80 19.32 -3.83 -4.23
N VAL A 81 20.22 -4.54 -3.55
CA VAL A 81 20.25 -4.63 -2.09
C VAL A 81 20.62 -3.29 -1.46
N ILE A 82 21.47 -2.48 -2.10
CA ILE A 82 21.78 -1.11 -1.63
C ILE A 82 20.53 -0.22 -1.75
N VAL A 83 19.76 -0.36 -2.83
CA VAL A 83 18.50 0.36 -3.01
C VAL A 83 17.48 -0.03 -1.92
N LEU A 84 17.38 -1.32 -1.60
CA LEU A 84 16.55 -1.82 -0.49
C LEU A 84 16.99 -1.22 0.85
N ARG A 85 18.30 -1.27 1.15
CA ARG A 85 18.89 -0.72 2.38
C ARG A 85 18.58 0.76 2.53
N ALA A 86 18.76 1.55 1.48
CA ALA A 86 18.42 2.97 1.49
C ALA A 86 16.95 3.18 1.89
N GLY A 87 16.03 2.37 1.36
CA GLY A 87 14.61 2.44 1.73
C GLY A 87 14.37 2.15 3.21
N VAL A 88 14.88 1.02 3.72
CA VAL A 88 14.69 0.66 5.14
C VAL A 88 15.35 1.68 6.07
N THR A 89 16.54 2.19 5.72
CA THR A 89 17.23 3.23 6.49
C THR A 89 16.42 4.53 6.54
N VAL A 90 15.87 4.98 5.41
CA VAL A 90 15.02 6.19 5.38
C VAL A 90 13.75 5.99 6.21
N LEU A 91 13.16 4.80 6.22
CA LEU A 91 12.02 4.47 7.08
C LEU A 91 12.41 4.50 8.57
N SER A 92 13.59 4.00 8.95
CA SER A 92 14.11 4.19 10.31
C SER A 92 14.26 5.66 10.66
N LEU A 93 14.84 6.46 9.76
CA LEU A 93 15.02 7.91 9.96
C LEU A 93 13.67 8.62 10.10
N PHE A 94 12.63 8.18 9.39
CA PHE A 94 11.29 8.70 9.57
C PHE A 94 10.79 8.52 11.00
N PHE A 95 10.79 7.30 11.55
CA PHE A 95 10.32 7.07 12.92
C PHE A 95 11.21 7.75 13.96
N MET A 96 12.52 7.80 13.74
CA MET A 96 13.43 8.58 14.59
C MET A 96 13.07 10.06 14.58
N THR A 97 12.77 10.63 13.42
CA THR A 97 12.40 12.04 13.27
C THR A 97 11.06 12.33 13.96
N VAL A 98 10.07 11.44 13.83
CA VAL A 98 8.80 11.57 14.57
C VAL A 98 9.03 11.61 16.07
N LEU A 99 9.91 10.75 16.61
CA LEU A 99 10.26 10.72 18.02
C LEU A 99 11.00 11.98 18.49
N ILE A 100 11.92 12.51 17.69
CA ILE A 100 12.69 13.72 18.02
C ILE A 100 11.81 14.97 18.00
N VAL A 101 10.97 15.11 16.97
CA VAL A 101 10.10 16.28 16.83
C VAL A 101 8.95 16.25 17.85
N GLY A 102 8.48 15.04 18.21
CA GLY A 102 7.53 14.84 19.30
C GLY A 102 6.26 15.68 19.14
N GLU A 103 5.96 16.50 20.15
CA GLU A 103 4.75 17.35 20.21
C GLU A 103 4.64 18.36 19.07
N ARG A 104 5.73 18.66 18.36
CA ARG A 104 5.75 19.57 17.21
C ARG A 104 5.56 18.86 15.87
N ALA A 105 5.27 17.55 15.85
CA ALA A 105 5.26 16.78 14.60
C ALA A 105 4.28 17.32 13.55
N ALA A 106 3.15 17.89 13.99
CA ALA A 106 2.21 18.60 13.15
C ALA A 106 2.83 19.78 12.37
N GLU A 107 3.75 20.55 12.96
CA GLU A 107 4.44 21.66 12.27
C GLU A 107 5.34 21.15 11.13
N PHE A 108 5.85 19.93 11.26
CA PHE A 108 6.75 19.29 10.30
C PHE A 108 6.02 18.28 9.40
N ASN A 109 4.70 18.38 9.26
CA ASN A 109 3.87 17.40 8.55
C ASN A 109 4.36 17.11 7.11
N ILE A 110 4.73 18.14 6.34
CA ILE A 110 5.25 17.98 4.96
C ILE A 110 6.59 17.24 4.97
N MET A 111 7.50 17.60 5.88
CA MET A 111 8.82 16.98 6.00
C MET A 111 8.70 15.49 6.37
N LEU A 112 7.86 15.18 7.35
CA LEU A 112 7.57 13.81 7.77
C LEU A 112 6.96 13.00 6.63
N GLY A 113 5.97 13.55 5.92
CA GLY A 113 5.35 12.90 4.78
C GLY A 113 6.33 12.67 3.63
N ALA A 114 7.18 13.65 3.33
CA ALA A 114 8.22 13.53 2.32
C ALA A 114 9.21 12.39 2.66
N LEU A 115 9.67 12.33 3.91
CA LEU A 115 10.61 11.32 4.38
C LEU A 115 10.00 9.90 4.29
N LEU A 116 8.74 9.75 4.70
CA LEU A 116 8.02 8.48 4.55
C LEU A 116 7.82 8.08 3.09
N GLY A 117 7.45 9.03 2.22
CA GLY A 117 7.31 8.81 0.78
C GLY A 117 8.61 8.37 0.10
N ILE A 118 9.75 8.97 0.48
CA ILE A 118 11.09 8.54 0.02
C ILE A 118 11.36 7.11 0.49
N GLY A 119 11.12 6.82 1.76
CA GLY A 119 11.29 5.48 2.33
C GLY A 119 10.49 4.42 1.58
N TYR A 120 9.20 4.67 1.36
CA TYR A 120 8.33 3.80 0.57
C TYR A 120 8.82 3.64 -0.88
N GLY A 121 9.28 4.72 -1.50
CA GLY A 121 9.72 4.69 -2.89
C GLY A 121 10.93 3.79 -3.12
N PHE A 122 11.95 3.89 -2.27
CA PHE A 122 13.12 3.02 -2.33
C PHE A 122 12.78 1.58 -1.92
N TYR A 123 12.06 1.41 -0.80
CA TYR A 123 11.74 0.10 -0.26
C TYR A 123 10.93 -0.74 -1.25
N TRP A 124 9.77 -0.24 -1.68
CA TRP A 124 8.85 -1.05 -2.49
C TRP A 124 9.39 -1.35 -3.87
N LEU A 125 10.11 -0.42 -4.49
CA LEU A 125 10.74 -0.71 -5.77
C LEU A 125 11.78 -1.84 -5.61
N ALA A 126 12.72 -1.68 -4.68
CA ALA A 126 13.78 -2.66 -4.49
C ALA A 126 13.22 -4.02 -4.05
N TYR A 127 12.25 -4.02 -3.13
CA TYR A 127 11.60 -5.22 -2.63
C TYR A 127 10.90 -5.98 -3.76
N ASN A 128 10.09 -5.31 -4.59
CA ASN A 128 9.42 -5.94 -5.73
C ASN A 128 10.40 -6.56 -6.74
N VAL A 129 11.51 -5.87 -7.01
CA VAL A 129 12.55 -6.36 -7.93
C VAL A 129 13.30 -7.56 -7.32
N LEU A 130 13.71 -7.46 -6.05
CA LEU A 130 14.42 -8.52 -5.34
C LEU A 130 13.55 -9.77 -5.15
N THR A 131 12.26 -9.61 -4.85
CA THR A 131 11.31 -10.73 -4.79
C THR A 131 11.32 -11.50 -6.11
N PHE A 132 11.28 -10.80 -7.25
CA PHE A 132 11.29 -11.48 -8.54
C PHE A 132 12.60 -12.25 -8.81
N GLU A 133 13.74 -11.71 -8.38
CA GLU A 133 15.06 -12.27 -8.67
C GLU A 133 15.52 -13.36 -7.71
N ILE A 134 15.04 -13.31 -6.47
CA ILE A 134 15.37 -14.27 -5.42
C ILE A 134 14.39 -15.45 -5.45
N THR A 135 13.17 -15.25 -5.96
CA THR A 135 12.19 -16.34 -6.07
C THR A 135 12.32 -17.06 -7.41
N GLU A 136 12.50 -18.37 -7.33
CA GLU A 136 12.34 -19.27 -8.46
C GLU A 136 10.85 -19.54 -8.70
N PRO A 137 10.42 -19.99 -9.89
CA PRO A 137 9.01 -20.29 -10.17
C PRO A 137 8.35 -21.17 -9.09
N GLU A 138 9.08 -22.16 -8.57
CA GLU A 138 8.60 -23.12 -7.56
C GLU A 138 8.53 -22.54 -6.14
N THR A 139 9.43 -21.61 -5.80
CA THR A 139 9.51 -20.98 -4.46
C THR A 139 8.74 -19.67 -4.37
N ARG A 140 8.34 -19.08 -5.51
CA ARG A 140 7.61 -17.81 -5.59
C ARG A 140 6.22 -17.89 -4.98
N ASP A 141 5.51 -18.99 -5.21
CA ASP A 141 4.17 -19.20 -4.65
C ASP A 141 4.22 -19.33 -3.13
N PHE A 142 5.22 -20.03 -2.61
CA PHE A 142 5.51 -20.09 -1.18
C PHE A 142 5.84 -18.70 -0.61
N PHE A 143 6.77 -17.97 -1.23
CA PHE A 143 7.16 -16.64 -0.78
C PHE A 143 5.96 -15.68 -0.73
N ASN A 144 5.17 -15.63 -1.80
CA ASN A 144 4.00 -14.76 -1.88
C ASN A 144 2.90 -15.19 -0.90
N GLY A 145 2.65 -16.49 -0.75
CA GLY A 145 1.69 -17.02 0.21
C GLY A 145 2.08 -16.67 1.66
N PHE A 146 3.35 -16.89 2.03
CA PHE A 146 3.84 -16.58 3.36
C PHE A 146 3.88 -15.07 3.64
N LEU A 147 4.35 -14.27 2.68
CA LEU A 147 4.32 -12.82 2.79
C LEU A 147 2.89 -12.30 2.96
N GLY A 148 1.92 -12.88 2.25
CA GLY A 148 0.50 -12.56 2.42
C GLY A 148 -0.02 -12.89 3.82
N VAL A 149 0.38 -14.03 4.40
CA VAL A 149 0.05 -14.37 5.79
C VAL A 149 0.68 -13.37 6.77
N LEU A 150 1.97 -13.07 6.62
CA LEU A 150 2.66 -12.07 7.46
C LEU A 150 2.00 -10.70 7.39
N GLN A 151 1.64 -10.23 6.19
CA GLN A 151 0.96 -8.96 6.00
C GLN A 151 -0.44 -8.97 6.62
N SER A 152 -1.18 -10.07 6.51
CA SER A 152 -2.52 -10.19 7.08
C SER A 152 -2.47 -10.22 8.60
N LEU A 153 -1.56 -11.02 9.19
CA LEU A 153 -1.36 -11.04 10.64
C LEU A 153 -0.88 -9.69 11.16
N GLY A 154 0.05 -9.04 10.45
CA GLY A 154 0.49 -7.68 10.76
C GLY A 154 -0.64 -6.65 10.70
N GLY A 155 -1.49 -6.70 9.67
CA GLY A 155 -2.63 -5.80 9.50
C GLY A 155 -3.77 -6.02 10.50
N MET A 156 -3.91 -7.23 11.05
CA MET A 156 -4.85 -7.53 12.14
C MET A 156 -4.28 -7.14 13.51
N SER A 157 -3.06 -7.60 13.81
CA SER A 157 -2.46 -7.47 15.14
C SER A 157 -1.84 -6.11 15.38
N GLY A 158 -1.21 -5.50 14.37
CA GLY A 158 -0.49 -4.23 14.48
C GLY A 158 -1.39 -3.10 15.01
N PRO A 159 -2.48 -2.75 14.29
CA PRO A 159 -3.38 -1.69 14.74
C PRO A 159 -4.08 -2.01 16.08
N LEU A 160 -4.40 -3.28 16.34
CA LEU A 160 -5.03 -3.70 17.59
C LEU A 160 -4.10 -3.53 18.79
N LEU A 161 -2.87 -4.02 18.69
CA LEU A 161 -1.84 -3.89 19.73
C LEU A 161 -1.46 -2.43 19.94
N ALA A 162 -1.27 -1.66 18.87
CA ALA A 162 -0.98 -0.24 18.98
C ALA A 162 -2.14 0.53 19.62
N GLY A 163 -3.38 0.28 19.21
CA GLY A 163 -4.57 0.88 19.82
C GLY A 163 -4.68 0.53 21.31
N PHE A 164 -4.42 -0.72 21.68
CA PHE A 164 -4.40 -1.16 23.08
C PHE A 164 -3.30 -0.44 23.90
N ILE A 165 -2.06 -0.42 23.40
CA ILE A 165 -0.94 0.27 24.06
C ILE A 165 -1.24 1.76 24.24
N ILE A 166 -1.74 2.43 23.20
CA ILE A 166 -2.07 3.86 23.26
C ILE A 166 -3.20 4.11 24.26
N SER A 167 -4.25 3.28 24.28
CA SER A 167 -5.38 3.48 25.21
C SER A 167 -5.04 3.23 26.68
N ARG A 168 -4.00 2.43 26.96
CA ARG A 168 -3.60 2.03 28.32
C ARG A 168 -2.54 2.94 28.93
N LEU A 169 -1.70 3.53 28.09
CA LEU A 169 -0.71 4.51 28.50
C LEU A 169 -1.27 5.92 28.30
N ASN A 170 -0.71 6.92 28.98
CA ASN A 170 -1.06 8.30 28.66
C ASN A 170 -0.83 8.53 27.16
N ASN A 171 -1.85 9.00 26.44
CA ASN A 171 -1.93 9.00 24.97
C ASN A 171 -0.58 9.26 24.26
N PHE A 172 0.08 10.40 24.54
CA PHE A 172 1.37 10.77 23.92
C PHE A 172 2.54 9.84 24.27
N THR A 173 2.58 9.29 25.49
CA THR A 173 3.52 8.23 25.86
C THR A 173 3.23 6.95 25.06
N GLY A 174 1.96 6.60 24.88
CA GLY A 174 1.53 5.47 24.05
C GLY A 174 2.03 5.58 22.60
N TYR A 175 1.87 6.75 21.97
CA TYR A 175 2.42 7.02 20.63
C TYR A 175 3.95 6.88 20.60
N THR A 176 4.64 7.44 21.60
CA THR A 176 6.10 7.35 21.71
C THR A 176 6.57 5.90 21.79
N VAL A 177 5.87 5.06 22.57
CA VAL A 177 6.16 3.62 22.68
C VAL A 177 6.00 2.91 21.34
N ILE A 178 4.86 3.08 20.66
CA ILE A 178 4.63 2.38 19.38
C ILE A 178 5.60 2.85 18.29
N PHE A 179 5.95 4.15 18.25
CA PHE A 179 6.93 4.68 17.30
C PHE A 179 8.34 4.18 17.61
N THR A 180 8.69 4.01 18.89
CA THR A 180 9.96 3.41 19.31
C THR A 180 10.05 1.94 18.93
N ILE A 181 8.97 1.18 19.07
CA ILE A 181 8.90 -0.22 18.62
C ILE A 181 9.10 -0.28 17.11
N SER A 182 8.37 0.53 16.34
CA SER A 182 8.52 0.58 14.87
C SER A 182 9.92 1.00 14.45
N PHE A 183 10.49 2.04 15.06
CA PHE A 183 11.88 2.44 14.83
C PHE A 183 12.84 1.27 15.06
N SER A 184 12.69 0.56 16.17
CA SER A 184 13.51 -0.62 16.50
C SER A 184 13.37 -1.73 15.46
N LEU A 185 12.14 -2.02 15.01
CA LEU A 185 11.88 -3.01 13.95
C LEU A 185 12.58 -2.63 12.64
N PHE A 186 12.56 -1.35 12.26
CA PHE A 186 13.26 -0.87 11.07
C PHE A 186 14.78 -0.94 11.22
N ILE A 187 15.34 -0.62 12.39
CA ILE A 187 16.78 -0.83 12.67
C ILE A 187 17.14 -2.31 12.53
N VAL A 188 16.35 -3.22 13.10
CA VAL A 188 16.57 -4.67 12.94
C VAL A 188 16.50 -5.06 11.46
N ALA A 189 15.54 -4.52 10.69
CA ALA A 189 15.45 -4.78 9.26
C ALA A 189 16.70 -4.29 8.49
N VAL A 190 17.26 -3.12 8.85
CA VAL A 190 18.54 -2.63 8.32
C VAL A 190 19.65 -3.64 8.63
N LEU A 191 19.79 -4.07 9.88
CA LEU A 191 20.80 -5.04 10.30
C LEU A 191 20.68 -6.38 9.54
N VAL A 192 19.46 -6.90 9.41
CA VAL A 192 19.17 -8.14 8.67
C VAL A 192 19.53 -8.00 7.18
N SER A 193 19.31 -6.82 6.59
CA SER A 193 19.59 -6.59 5.16
C SER A 193 21.08 -6.61 4.78
N PHE A 194 22.00 -6.53 5.76
CA PHE A 194 23.43 -6.76 5.53
C PHE A 194 23.73 -8.23 5.24
N GLY A 195 22.88 -9.15 5.68
CA GLY A 195 23.01 -10.58 5.40
C GLY A 195 22.63 -10.99 3.97
N LEU A 196 22.01 -10.09 3.20
CA LEU A 196 21.63 -10.33 1.80
C LEU A 196 22.86 -10.29 0.89
N SER A 197 22.93 -11.28 0.00
CA SER A 197 23.99 -11.38 -1.00
C SER A 197 23.87 -10.27 -2.04
N ARG A 198 25.02 -9.70 -2.45
CA ARG A 198 25.08 -8.65 -3.48
C ARG A 198 24.53 -9.13 -4.81
N ARG A 199 23.74 -8.29 -5.50
CA ARG A 199 23.20 -8.59 -6.83
C ARG A 199 23.50 -7.47 -7.81
N LYS A 200 24.38 -7.76 -8.77
CA LYS A 200 24.77 -6.80 -9.80
C LYS A 200 23.54 -6.38 -10.61
N ALA A 201 23.41 -5.07 -10.83
CA ALA A 201 22.41 -4.55 -11.73
C ALA A 201 22.93 -4.58 -13.18
N ALA A 202 22.06 -5.02 -14.09
CA ALA A 202 22.30 -4.95 -15.52
C ALA A 202 21.06 -4.35 -16.21
N GLY A 203 21.31 -3.46 -17.18
CA GLY A 203 20.28 -2.91 -18.07
C GLY A 203 20.26 -1.38 -18.14
N VAL A 204 19.51 -0.87 -19.13
CA VAL A 204 19.34 0.57 -19.36
C VAL A 204 17.97 1.01 -18.88
N PHE A 205 17.91 2.02 -18.02
CA PHE A 205 16.64 2.54 -17.52
C PHE A 205 15.91 3.39 -18.57
N SER A 206 14.91 2.81 -19.23
CA SER A 206 14.26 3.39 -20.43
C SER A 206 12.84 3.92 -20.15
N PHE A 207 12.68 4.67 -19.05
CA PHE A 207 11.39 5.18 -18.58
C PHE A 207 10.55 5.91 -19.64
N ARG A 208 11.16 6.85 -20.38
CA ARG A 208 10.44 7.67 -21.38
C ARG A 208 9.81 6.82 -22.48
N GLN A 209 10.41 5.67 -22.81
CA GLN A 209 9.89 4.77 -23.82
C GLN A 209 8.60 4.08 -23.35
N ILE A 210 8.56 3.62 -22.10
CA ILE A 210 7.36 2.98 -21.53
C ILE A 210 6.21 3.97 -21.30
N VAL A 211 6.52 5.24 -21.01
CA VAL A 211 5.49 6.30 -21.01
C VAL A 211 4.90 6.49 -22.41
N ARG A 212 5.72 6.48 -23.47
CA ARG A 212 5.25 6.61 -24.86
C ARG A 212 4.47 5.40 -25.33
N GLU A 213 4.76 4.22 -24.79
CA GLU A 213 4.08 2.97 -25.16
C GLU A 213 2.56 3.05 -24.94
N ARG A 214 2.07 3.93 -24.06
CA ARG A 214 0.62 4.20 -23.91
C ARG A 214 -0.06 4.68 -25.22
N LYS A 215 0.70 5.24 -26.16
CA LYS A 215 0.18 5.69 -27.46
C LYS A 215 0.05 4.53 -28.45
N ARG A 216 0.82 3.47 -28.27
CA ARG A 216 0.86 2.29 -29.15
C ARG A 216 -0.01 1.15 -28.60
N ASN A 217 0.07 0.90 -27.30
CA ASN A 217 -0.69 -0.14 -26.62
C ASN A 217 -1.93 0.46 -25.91
N GLY A 218 -3.09 0.27 -26.54
CA GLY A 218 -4.38 0.72 -26.00
C GLY A 218 -4.76 0.05 -24.68
N ASN A 219 -4.36 -1.21 -24.44
CA ASN A 219 -4.62 -1.90 -23.18
C ASN A 219 -3.77 -1.33 -22.04
N TRP A 220 -2.50 -1.02 -22.32
CA TRP A 220 -1.62 -0.34 -21.36
C TRP A 220 -2.17 1.02 -20.95
N ARG A 221 -2.64 1.82 -21.91
CA ARG A 221 -3.29 3.12 -21.62
C ARG A 221 -4.52 2.96 -20.72
N LYS A 222 -5.37 1.96 -20.98
CA LYS A 222 -6.57 1.67 -20.17
C LYS A 222 -6.18 1.28 -18.74
N ILE A 223 -5.17 0.43 -18.57
CA ILE A 223 -4.65 0.06 -17.24
C ILE A 223 -4.11 1.27 -16.49
N LEU A 224 -3.38 2.17 -17.15
CA LEU A 224 -2.87 3.39 -16.52
C LEU A 224 -4.00 4.30 -16.03
N HIS A 225 -5.05 4.51 -16.82
CA HIS A 225 -6.22 5.29 -16.36
C HIS A 225 -6.97 4.59 -15.23
N ALA A 226 -7.05 3.25 -15.26
CA ALA A 226 -7.62 2.49 -14.14
C ALA A 226 -6.85 2.72 -12.83
N HIS A 227 -5.51 2.81 -12.87
CA HIS A 227 -4.70 3.09 -11.68
C HIS A 227 -4.88 4.52 -11.18
N VAL A 228 -5.10 5.50 -12.07
CA VAL A 228 -5.51 6.86 -11.64
C VAL A 228 -6.83 6.79 -10.86
N SER A 229 -7.79 6.00 -11.33
CA SER A 229 -9.07 5.79 -10.66
C SER A 229 -8.94 5.11 -9.28
N GLN A 230 -8.09 4.09 -9.18
CA GLN A 230 -7.73 3.45 -7.91
C GLN A 230 -7.10 4.48 -6.95
N GLY A 231 -6.09 5.20 -7.43
CA GLY A 231 -5.38 6.20 -6.64
C GLY A 231 -6.29 7.33 -6.19
N PHE A 232 -7.23 7.73 -7.03
CA PHE A 232 -8.23 8.72 -6.69
C PHE A 232 -9.00 8.31 -5.44
N ARG A 233 -9.50 7.08 -5.39
CA ARG A 233 -10.17 6.51 -4.21
C ARG A 233 -9.25 6.43 -2.98
N GLU A 234 -8.02 5.95 -3.17
CA GLU A 234 -7.11 5.67 -2.05
C GLU A 234 -6.54 6.94 -1.40
N GLY A 235 -6.37 8.02 -2.16
CA GLY A 235 -5.67 9.23 -1.70
C GLY A 235 -6.28 9.88 -0.46
N ILE A 236 -7.61 9.93 -0.37
CA ILE A 236 -8.32 10.50 0.80
C ILE A 236 -8.71 9.42 1.79
N PHE A 237 -9.23 8.28 1.31
CA PHE A 237 -9.86 7.30 2.19
C PHE A 237 -8.91 6.71 3.23
N LEU A 238 -7.61 6.62 2.93
CA LEU A 238 -6.63 6.09 3.86
C LEU A 238 -6.61 6.89 5.17
N PHE A 239 -6.63 8.23 5.11
CA PHE A 239 -6.57 9.07 6.31
C PHE A 239 -7.96 9.54 6.76
N ALA A 240 -8.87 9.85 5.84
CA ALA A 240 -10.18 10.40 6.19
C ALA A 240 -11.05 9.40 6.96
N VAL A 241 -11.08 8.12 6.54
CA VAL A 241 -11.82 7.08 7.27
C VAL A 241 -11.21 6.87 8.66
N THR A 242 -9.88 6.86 8.75
CA THR A 242 -9.17 6.71 10.03
C THR A 242 -9.47 7.87 10.99
N ILE A 243 -9.43 9.12 10.52
CA ILE A 243 -9.80 10.28 11.34
C ILE A 243 -11.28 10.22 11.71
N TRP A 244 -12.17 9.89 10.78
CA TRP A 244 -13.61 9.82 11.03
C TRP A 244 -13.94 8.84 12.17
N ILE A 245 -13.40 7.61 12.10
CA ILE A 245 -13.60 6.60 13.14
C ILE A 245 -13.08 7.13 14.49
N PHE A 246 -11.90 7.74 14.52
CA PHE A 246 -11.33 8.32 15.74
C PHE A 246 -12.19 9.46 16.30
N LEU A 247 -12.69 10.36 15.45
CA LEU A 247 -13.54 11.48 15.89
C LEU A 247 -14.85 11.00 16.50
N MET A 248 -15.41 9.93 15.97
CA MET A 248 -16.63 9.35 16.48
C MET A 248 -16.42 8.58 17.78
N THR A 249 -15.32 7.84 17.91
CA THR A 249 -15.09 6.97 19.08
C THR A 249 -14.28 7.61 20.19
N GLN A 250 -13.50 8.65 19.87
CA GLN A 250 -12.49 9.28 20.74
C GLN A 250 -11.56 8.25 21.42
N ASN A 251 -11.34 7.11 20.75
CA ASN A 251 -10.61 5.97 21.30
C ASN A 251 -9.82 5.24 20.20
N GLU A 252 -8.51 5.18 20.37
CA GLU A 252 -7.55 4.53 19.49
C GLU A 252 -7.74 3.01 19.42
N LEU A 253 -8.25 2.37 20.48
CA LEU A 253 -8.55 0.95 20.47
C LEU A 253 -9.67 0.62 19.47
N SER A 254 -10.63 1.53 19.27
CA SER A 254 -11.70 1.34 18.30
C SER A 254 -11.17 1.25 16.87
N LEU A 255 -10.13 2.01 16.53
CA LEU A 255 -9.41 1.86 15.25
C LEU A 255 -8.73 0.49 15.14
N GLY A 256 -8.16 0.00 16.24
CA GLY A 256 -7.58 -1.34 16.32
C GLY A 256 -8.62 -2.43 16.04
N VAL A 257 -9.79 -2.36 16.70
CA VAL A 257 -10.90 -3.31 16.50
C VAL A 257 -11.47 -3.21 15.09
N PHE A 258 -11.64 -2.00 14.55
CA PHE A 258 -12.07 -1.80 13.17
C PHE A 258 -11.12 -2.48 12.17
N ASN A 259 -9.82 -2.26 12.32
CA ASN A 259 -8.81 -2.89 11.47
C ASN A 259 -8.76 -4.41 11.65
N LEU A 260 -9.00 -4.92 12.86
CA LEU A 260 -9.11 -6.36 13.10
C LEU A 260 -10.26 -6.97 12.28
N VAL A 261 -11.45 -6.35 12.31
CA VAL A 261 -12.61 -6.81 11.52
C VAL A 261 -12.34 -6.69 10.02
N TYR A 262 -11.90 -5.53 9.55
CA TYR A 262 -11.57 -5.31 8.13
C TYR A 262 -10.53 -6.30 7.62
N SER A 263 -9.42 -6.46 8.33
CA SER A 263 -8.32 -7.35 7.96
C SER A 263 -8.74 -8.82 8.09
N GLY A 264 -9.53 -9.19 9.10
CA GLY A 264 -10.07 -10.54 9.29
C GLY A 264 -10.92 -11.01 8.11
N PHE A 265 -11.89 -10.19 7.69
CA PHE A 265 -12.68 -10.48 6.48
C PHE A 265 -11.81 -10.45 5.23
N SER A 266 -10.88 -9.48 5.11
CA SER A 266 -9.95 -9.42 3.96
C SER A 266 -9.13 -10.69 3.81
N PHE A 267 -8.57 -11.21 4.90
CA PHE A 267 -7.77 -12.44 4.90
C PHE A 267 -8.56 -13.64 4.40
N LEU A 268 -9.79 -13.83 4.91
CA LEU A 268 -10.68 -14.90 4.46
C LEU A 268 -10.99 -14.77 2.96
N PHE A 269 -11.29 -13.56 2.49
CA PHE A 269 -11.68 -13.33 1.11
C PHE A 269 -10.50 -13.34 0.13
N TYR A 270 -9.29 -12.96 0.53
CA TYR A 270 -8.09 -13.16 -0.30
C TYR A 270 -7.90 -14.65 -0.65
N PHE A 271 -8.10 -15.55 0.32
CA PHE A 271 -8.05 -16.99 0.09
C PHE A 271 -9.18 -17.46 -0.84
N LEU A 272 -10.42 -17.06 -0.58
CA LEU A 272 -11.57 -17.48 -1.38
C LEU A 272 -11.52 -16.98 -2.82
N VAL A 273 -11.13 -15.72 -3.03
CA VAL A 273 -11.07 -15.07 -4.36
C VAL A 273 -10.10 -15.80 -5.27
N SER A 274 -8.95 -16.24 -4.76
CA SER A 274 -7.96 -16.99 -5.55
C SER A 274 -8.49 -18.32 -6.10
N LYS A 275 -9.50 -18.92 -5.44
CA LYS A 275 -10.13 -20.18 -5.87
C LYS A 275 -11.37 -19.96 -6.74
N ILE A 276 -12.14 -18.91 -6.46
CA ILE A 276 -13.46 -18.68 -7.06
C ILE A 276 -13.37 -17.86 -8.35
N VAL A 277 -12.49 -16.85 -8.41
CA VAL A 277 -12.45 -15.90 -9.53
C VAL A 277 -11.59 -16.42 -10.67
N LYS A 278 -12.24 -17.09 -11.62
CA LYS A 278 -11.62 -17.55 -12.86
C LYS A 278 -11.28 -16.37 -13.80
N PRO A 279 -10.27 -16.49 -14.70
CA PRO A 279 -9.83 -15.41 -15.58
C PRO A 279 -10.95 -14.73 -16.39
N TYR A 280 -11.92 -15.51 -16.88
CA TYR A 280 -13.06 -14.99 -17.66
C TYR A 280 -14.07 -14.18 -16.82
N ASN A 281 -14.09 -14.36 -15.50
CA ASN A 281 -14.98 -13.66 -14.59
C ASN A 281 -14.35 -12.42 -13.94
N ARG A 282 -13.05 -12.17 -14.13
CA ARG A 282 -12.30 -11.08 -13.47
C ARG A 282 -12.98 -9.71 -13.62
N LYS A 283 -13.42 -9.36 -14.84
CA LYS A 283 -14.07 -8.07 -15.09
C LYS A 283 -15.43 -7.94 -14.38
N LYS A 284 -16.20 -9.03 -14.31
CA LYS A 284 -17.48 -9.07 -13.59
C LYS A 284 -17.26 -8.90 -12.09
N ALA A 285 -16.26 -9.58 -11.52
CA ALA A 285 -15.88 -9.44 -10.12
C ALA A 285 -15.49 -7.98 -9.80
N ILE A 286 -14.65 -7.35 -10.64
CA ILE A 286 -14.25 -5.95 -10.47
C ILE A 286 -15.46 -5.00 -10.53
N PHE A 287 -16.42 -5.22 -11.42
CA PHE A 287 -17.65 -4.41 -11.48
C PHE A 287 -18.49 -4.54 -10.21
N ILE A 288 -18.81 -5.78 -9.81
CA ILE A 288 -19.67 -6.05 -8.64
C ILE A 288 -19.02 -5.50 -7.38
N SER A 289 -17.74 -5.81 -7.15
CA SER A 289 -17.02 -5.28 -5.99
C SER A 289 -16.88 -3.77 -6.02
N GLY A 290 -16.59 -3.18 -7.18
CA GLY A 290 -16.49 -1.73 -7.32
C GLY A 290 -17.81 -1.04 -6.96
N LEU A 291 -18.94 -1.60 -7.41
CA LEU A 291 -20.27 -1.08 -7.10
C LEU A 291 -20.61 -1.23 -5.62
N VAL A 292 -20.37 -2.41 -5.04
CA VAL A 292 -20.64 -2.65 -3.61
C VAL A 292 -19.77 -1.74 -2.74
N LEU A 293 -18.47 -1.60 -3.04
CA LEU A 293 -17.58 -0.71 -2.30
C LEU A 293 -17.97 0.76 -2.42
N TYR A 294 -18.55 1.17 -3.56
CA TYR A 294 -19.09 2.52 -3.74
C TYR A 294 -20.34 2.74 -2.90
N LEU A 295 -21.32 1.82 -2.96
CA LEU A 295 -22.53 1.89 -2.14
C LEU A 295 -22.22 1.78 -0.65
N ASN A 296 -21.19 1.03 -0.26
CA ASN A 296 -20.74 0.92 1.13
C ASN A 296 -20.28 2.26 1.71
N VAL A 297 -19.92 3.25 0.88
CA VAL A 297 -19.64 4.62 1.37
C VAL A 297 -20.88 5.26 1.99
N LEU A 298 -22.09 4.96 1.48
CA LEU A 298 -23.33 5.44 2.09
C LEU A 298 -23.49 4.92 3.52
N LEU A 299 -23.14 3.65 3.76
CA LEU A 299 -23.13 3.07 5.10
C LEU A 299 -22.15 3.81 6.02
N LEU A 300 -20.95 4.14 5.54
CA LEU A 300 -19.98 4.92 6.31
C LEU A 300 -20.55 6.29 6.71
N LEU A 301 -21.25 6.97 5.81
CA LEU A 301 -21.80 8.31 6.08
C LEU A 301 -22.93 8.31 7.12
N ILE A 302 -23.73 7.24 7.20
CA ILE A 302 -24.79 7.10 8.21
C ILE A 302 -24.32 6.41 9.48
N SER A 303 -23.05 5.97 9.54
CA SER A 303 -22.52 5.27 10.70
C SER A 303 -22.33 6.23 11.87
N ASP A 304 -23.25 6.16 12.82
CA ASP A 304 -23.25 6.90 14.09
C ASP A 304 -22.91 5.99 15.30
N THR A 305 -22.84 4.67 15.08
CA THR A 305 -22.55 3.66 16.10
C THR A 305 -21.44 2.71 15.68
N MET A 306 -20.67 2.21 16.66
CA MET A 306 -19.55 1.30 16.40
C MET A 306 -19.95 0.04 15.60
N PRO A 307 -21.12 -0.61 15.84
CA PRO A 307 -21.55 -1.73 15.01
C PRO A 307 -21.71 -1.40 13.52
N LEU A 308 -22.21 -0.22 13.16
CA LEU A 308 -22.33 0.20 11.76
C LEU A 308 -20.96 0.42 11.11
N LEU A 309 -20.01 1.01 11.85
CA LEU A 309 -18.61 1.12 11.39
C LEU A 309 -17.98 -0.25 11.19
N LEU A 310 -18.20 -1.20 12.10
CA LEU A 310 -17.70 -2.57 11.96
C LEU A 310 -18.35 -3.30 10.78
N LEU A 311 -19.63 -3.06 10.51
CA LEU A 311 -20.32 -3.58 9.32
C LEU A 311 -19.71 -2.99 8.04
N TYR A 312 -19.47 -1.68 7.99
CA TYR A 312 -18.74 -1.03 6.88
C TYR A 312 -17.37 -1.68 6.66
N GLY A 313 -16.61 -1.89 7.75
CA GLY A 313 -15.30 -2.56 7.73
C GLY A 313 -15.36 -3.99 7.23
N ALA A 314 -16.35 -4.78 7.65
CA ALA A 314 -16.56 -6.15 7.21
C ALA A 314 -16.89 -6.23 5.71
N ILE A 315 -17.81 -5.39 5.23
CA ILE A 315 -18.17 -5.31 3.80
C ILE A 315 -16.95 -4.86 2.98
N ALA A 316 -16.23 -3.83 3.44
CA ALA A 316 -15.03 -3.36 2.77
C ALA A 316 -13.96 -4.47 2.69
N GLY A 317 -13.74 -5.19 3.81
CA GLY A 317 -12.79 -6.30 3.87
C GLY A 317 -13.18 -7.48 3.00
N MET A 318 -14.47 -7.74 2.82
CA MET A 318 -14.97 -8.78 1.92
C MET A 318 -14.74 -8.44 0.44
N PHE A 319 -15.13 -7.23 0.02
CA PHE A 319 -15.20 -6.88 -1.39
C PHE A 319 -13.91 -6.26 -1.94
N PHE A 320 -13.03 -5.72 -1.08
CA PHE A 320 -11.74 -5.20 -1.52
C PHE A 320 -10.85 -6.28 -2.16
N PRO A 321 -10.62 -7.47 -1.56
CA PRO A 321 -9.90 -8.56 -2.21
C PRO A 321 -10.54 -9.01 -3.53
N LEU A 322 -11.87 -9.06 -3.58
CA LEU A 322 -12.64 -9.45 -4.75
C LEU A 322 -12.48 -8.45 -5.91
N LEU A 323 -12.16 -7.18 -5.61
CA LEU A 323 -11.75 -6.18 -6.60
C LEU A 323 -10.25 -6.27 -6.92
N TYR A 324 -9.42 -6.21 -5.88
CA TYR A 324 -7.99 -5.97 -5.98
C TYR A 324 -7.23 -7.12 -6.66
N VAL A 325 -7.50 -8.38 -6.26
CA VAL A 325 -6.81 -9.56 -6.83
C VAL A 325 -7.01 -9.68 -8.35
N PRO A 326 -8.26 -9.70 -8.88
CA PRO A 326 -8.45 -9.80 -10.33
C PRO A 326 -7.95 -8.56 -11.07
N TYR A 327 -8.02 -7.38 -10.46
CA TYR A 327 -7.54 -6.14 -11.04
C TYR A 327 -6.00 -6.11 -11.18
N VAL A 328 -5.27 -6.51 -10.14
CA VAL A 328 -3.81 -6.63 -10.17
C VAL A 328 -3.37 -7.71 -11.17
N SER A 329 -4.08 -8.85 -11.21
CA SER A 329 -3.80 -9.90 -12.18
C SER A 329 -3.99 -9.42 -13.62
N LEU A 330 -5.08 -8.68 -13.90
CA LEU A 330 -5.31 -8.07 -15.21
C LEU A 330 -4.21 -7.07 -15.58
N THR A 331 -3.73 -6.30 -14.61
CA THR A 331 -2.62 -5.36 -14.79
C THR A 331 -1.34 -6.08 -15.20
N TYR A 332 -0.97 -7.17 -14.51
CA TYR A 332 0.20 -7.95 -14.85
C TYR A 332 0.07 -8.67 -16.20
N ASP A 333 -1.12 -9.16 -16.56
CA ASP A 333 -1.36 -9.75 -17.89
C ASP A 333 -1.14 -8.73 -19.02
N VAL A 334 -1.57 -7.48 -18.81
CA VAL A 334 -1.34 -6.39 -19.79
C VAL A 334 0.14 -6.04 -19.87
N ILE A 335 0.84 -5.93 -18.73
CA ILE A 335 2.28 -5.67 -18.71
C ILE A 335 3.03 -6.81 -19.41
N GLY A 336 2.71 -8.07 -19.10
CA GLY A 336 3.37 -9.25 -19.68
C GLY A 336 3.21 -9.39 -21.19
N LYS A 337 2.12 -8.86 -21.77
CA LYS A 337 1.88 -8.80 -23.22
C LYS A 337 2.38 -7.50 -23.87
N SER A 338 2.97 -6.59 -23.11
CA SER A 338 3.45 -5.30 -23.62
C SER A 338 4.85 -5.41 -24.23
N TRP A 339 5.24 -4.41 -25.00
CA TRP A 339 6.54 -4.37 -25.67
C TRP A 339 7.69 -4.53 -24.67
N ASN A 340 8.58 -5.50 -24.93
CA ASN A 340 9.77 -5.80 -24.15
C ASN A 340 9.54 -5.94 -22.63
N ALA A 341 8.42 -6.58 -22.24
CA ALA A 341 7.96 -6.67 -20.86
C ALA A 341 8.97 -7.28 -19.88
N ALA A 342 9.83 -8.20 -20.33
CA ALA A 342 10.83 -8.84 -19.49
C ALA A 342 11.95 -7.86 -19.08
N GLU A 343 12.56 -7.19 -20.06
CA GLU A 343 13.68 -6.27 -19.80
C GLU A 343 13.21 -4.95 -19.17
N MET A 344 12.03 -4.46 -19.58
CA MET A 344 11.48 -3.17 -19.18
C MET A 344 10.52 -3.24 -17.98
N ARG A 345 10.51 -4.38 -17.27
CA ARG A 345 9.55 -4.61 -16.17
C ARG A 345 9.60 -3.55 -15.09
N ILE A 346 10.81 -3.13 -14.69
CA ILE A 346 11.02 -2.10 -13.67
C ILE A 346 10.34 -0.81 -14.12
N GLU A 347 10.52 -0.43 -15.37
CA GLU A 347 9.95 0.76 -15.99
C GLU A 347 8.42 0.69 -16.06
N TYR A 348 7.83 -0.47 -16.42
CA TYR A 348 6.38 -0.65 -16.38
C TYR A 348 5.82 -0.48 -14.96
N ILE A 349 6.48 -1.05 -13.95
CA ILE A 349 6.08 -0.90 -12.54
C ILE A 349 6.19 0.58 -12.12
N VAL A 350 7.29 1.25 -12.45
CA VAL A 350 7.49 2.69 -12.14
C VAL A 350 6.41 3.54 -12.80
N VAL A 351 6.13 3.33 -14.09
CA VAL A 351 5.10 4.11 -14.80
C VAL A 351 3.71 3.84 -14.21
N ARG A 352 3.35 2.59 -13.92
CA ARG A 352 2.09 2.25 -13.23
C ARG A 352 1.97 3.01 -11.91
N GLU A 353 3.03 3.00 -11.11
CA GLU A 353 3.07 3.63 -9.79
C GLU A 353 2.88 5.16 -9.86
N ILE A 354 3.44 5.81 -10.89
CA ILE A 354 3.22 7.25 -11.13
C ILE A 354 1.74 7.53 -11.38
N PHE A 355 1.07 6.75 -12.22
CA PHE A 355 -0.35 6.97 -12.53
C PHE A 355 -1.25 6.71 -11.31
N LEU A 356 -0.92 5.73 -10.47
CA LEU A 356 -1.58 5.53 -9.18
C LEU A 356 -1.45 6.78 -8.29
N ASN A 357 -0.22 7.28 -8.12
CA ASN A 357 0.02 8.43 -7.25
C ASN A 357 -0.52 9.75 -7.82
N ILE A 358 -0.62 9.91 -9.15
CA ILE A 358 -1.36 11.03 -9.76
C ILE A 358 -2.80 11.04 -9.29
N GLY A 359 -3.47 9.88 -9.28
CA GLY A 359 -4.83 9.77 -8.74
C GLY A 359 -4.92 10.21 -7.29
N ARG A 360 -3.98 9.76 -6.44
CA ARG A 360 -3.94 10.11 -5.01
C ARG A 360 -3.71 11.60 -4.78
N VAL A 361 -2.76 12.20 -5.51
CA VAL A 361 -2.46 13.63 -5.44
C VAL A 361 -3.67 14.46 -5.88
N VAL A 362 -4.32 14.11 -7.00
CA VAL A 362 -5.53 14.81 -7.47
C VAL A 362 -6.64 14.71 -6.43
N SER A 363 -6.84 13.55 -5.82
CA SER A 363 -7.80 13.35 -4.74
C SER A 363 -7.56 14.32 -3.58
N ILE A 364 -6.33 14.37 -3.06
CA ILE A 364 -5.99 15.25 -1.93
C ILE A 364 -6.09 16.72 -2.30
N ILE A 365 -5.71 17.13 -3.51
CA ILE A 365 -5.88 18.52 -3.95
C ILE A 365 -7.37 18.90 -3.98
N ILE A 366 -8.25 18.03 -4.49
CA ILE A 366 -9.69 18.27 -4.46
C ILE A 366 -10.19 18.36 -3.01
N PHE A 367 -9.70 17.50 -2.12
CA PHE A 367 -10.04 17.56 -0.69
C PHE A 367 -9.65 18.91 -0.07
N LEU A 368 -8.40 19.35 -0.26
CA LEU A 368 -7.88 20.61 0.24
C LEU A 368 -8.67 21.82 -0.29
N LEU A 369 -8.99 21.84 -1.58
CA LEU A 369 -9.83 22.88 -2.17
C LEU A 369 -11.24 22.88 -1.59
N ALA A 370 -11.82 21.70 -1.37
CA ALA A 370 -13.18 21.60 -0.85
C ALA A 370 -13.29 22.05 0.62
N ILE A 371 -12.34 21.66 1.49
CA ILE A 371 -12.33 22.12 2.89
C ILE A 371 -11.95 23.60 3.05
N ALA A 372 -11.35 24.22 2.03
CA ALA A 372 -11.09 25.66 2.00
C ALA A 372 -12.35 26.47 1.62
N LEU A 373 -13.32 25.85 0.95
CA LEU A 373 -14.54 26.50 0.46
C LEU A 373 -15.78 26.16 1.29
N ILE A 374 -15.81 24.99 1.92
CA ILE A 374 -16.94 24.44 2.67
C ILE A 374 -16.44 23.97 4.03
N SER A 375 -17.25 24.15 5.07
CA SER A 375 -16.95 23.60 6.40
C SER A 375 -16.69 22.09 6.32
N PRO A 376 -15.63 21.56 6.96
CA PRO A 376 -15.28 20.14 6.87
C PRO A 376 -16.42 19.19 7.23
N GLU A 377 -17.25 19.55 8.21
CA GLU A 377 -18.37 18.75 8.70
C GLU A 377 -19.41 18.51 7.60
N THR A 378 -19.60 19.49 6.72
CA THR A 378 -20.52 19.40 5.59
C THR A 378 -19.82 18.90 4.32
N GLY A 379 -18.57 19.32 4.07
CA GLY A 379 -17.83 19.01 2.85
C GLY A 379 -17.32 17.57 2.76
N ILE A 380 -16.79 17.01 3.87
CA ILE A 380 -16.16 15.67 3.88
C ILE A 380 -17.13 14.57 3.39
N PRO A 381 -18.40 14.49 3.82
CA PRO A 381 -19.35 13.50 3.30
C PRO A 381 -19.47 13.50 1.77
N TYR A 382 -19.62 14.67 1.15
CA TYR A 382 -19.75 14.80 -0.31
C TYR A 382 -18.46 14.39 -1.02
N ILE A 383 -17.30 14.78 -0.48
CA ILE A 383 -16.01 14.40 -1.03
C ILE A 383 -15.82 12.89 -0.95
N LEU A 384 -16.17 12.26 0.17
CA LEU A 384 -16.09 10.80 0.34
C LEU A 384 -17.01 10.07 -0.66
N LEU A 385 -18.18 10.61 -0.98
CA LEU A 385 -19.03 10.04 -2.04
C LEU A 385 -18.36 10.16 -3.42
N ILE A 386 -17.91 11.35 -3.80
CA ILE A 386 -17.27 11.59 -5.11
C ILE A 386 -16.06 10.68 -5.28
N VAL A 387 -15.19 10.66 -4.27
CA VAL A 387 -13.93 9.90 -4.28
C VAL A 387 -14.19 8.40 -4.11
N GLY A 388 -15.26 8.05 -3.41
CA GLY A 388 -15.78 6.70 -3.24
C GLY A 388 -15.95 5.95 -4.55
N GLY A 389 -16.32 6.67 -5.62
CA GLY A 389 -16.52 6.14 -6.95
C GLY A 389 -15.25 5.64 -7.64
N GLY A 390 -14.06 5.99 -7.16
CA GLY A 390 -12.80 5.64 -7.84
C GLY A 390 -12.59 4.14 -8.05
N HIS A 391 -13.00 3.28 -7.10
CA HIS A 391 -12.98 1.82 -7.30
C HIS A 391 -14.01 1.32 -8.31
N PHE A 392 -15.20 1.91 -8.34
CA PHE A 392 -16.24 1.57 -9.32
C PHE A 392 -15.82 1.97 -10.74
N PHE A 393 -15.19 3.14 -10.90
CA PHE A 393 -14.74 3.66 -12.19
C PHE A 393 -13.63 2.82 -12.84
N ILE A 394 -12.87 2.03 -12.07
CA ILE A 394 -11.88 1.06 -12.60
C ILE A 394 -12.50 0.19 -13.70
N TYR A 395 -13.72 -0.33 -13.48
CA TYR A 395 -14.39 -1.21 -14.45
C TYR A 395 -14.53 -0.57 -15.83
N PHE A 396 -14.91 0.70 -15.88
CA PHE A 396 -15.18 1.39 -17.14
C PHE A 396 -13.93 1.60 -17.99
N PHE A 397 -12.75 1.70 -17.36
CA PHE A 397 -11.47 1.73 -18.06
C PHE A 397 -11.06 0.34 -18.58
N ILE A 398 -11.31 -0.72 -17.81
CA ILE A 398 -10.82 -2.07 -18.14
C ILE A 398 -11.79 -2.93 -18.96
N LYS A 399 -13.08 -2.58 -19.06
CA LYS A 399 -14.12 -3.41 -19.70
C LYS A 399 -13.73 -3.83 -21.13
N GLY A 400 -13.08 -2.92 -21.87
CA GLY A 400 -12.63 -3.13 -23.23
C GLY A 400 -11.21 -3.66 -23.40
N ILE A 401 -10.55 -4.17 -22.36
CA ILE A 401 -9.23 -4.83 -22.48
C ILE A 401 -9.44 -6.24 -23.04
N ASP A 402 -8.81 -6.58 -24.16
CA ASP A 402 -8.88 -7.94 -24.67
C ASP A 402 -7.95 -8.85 -23.86
N THR A 403 -8.56 -9.75 -23.08
CA THR A 403 -7.87 -10.74 -22.27
C THR A 403 -7.80 -12.11 -22.94
N ARG A 404 -8.32 -12.27 -24.16
CA ARG A 404 -8.21 -13.54 -24.88
C ARG A 404 -6.73 -13.91 -24.96
N VAL A 405 -6.44 -15.10 -24.47
CA VAL A 405 -5.13 -15.73 -24.64
C VAL A 405 -4.98 -15.87 -26.14
N SER A 406 -3.99 -15.20 -26.74
CA SER A 406 -3.52 -15.62 -28.06
C SER A 406 -3.16 -17.08 -27.88
N ARG A 407 -3.94 -18.01 -28.47
CA ARG A 407 -3.45 -19.37 -28.64
C ARG A 407 -2.10 -19.20 -29.32
N ALA A 408 -1.01 -19.53 -28.63
CA ALA A 408 0.28 -19.60 -29.27
C ALA A 408 0.07 -20.50 -30.48
N SER A 409 0.29 -19.95 -31.68
CA SER A 409 0.41 -20.76 -32.87
C SER A 409 1.66 -21.61 -32.67
N HIS A 410 1.48 -22.80 -32.10
CA HIS A 410 2.40 -23.89 -32.38
C HIS A 410 2.20 -24.24 -33.85
N ASN A 411 3.00 -23.61 -34.70
CA ASN A 411 3.40 -24.15 -36.00
C ASN A 411 4.91 -24.27 -35.97
#